data_AF-A0A8J5MRF8-F1
#
_entry.id   AF-A0A8J5MRF8-F1
#
_cell.length_a   1.000
_cell.length_b   1.000
_cell.length_c   1.000
_cell.angle_alpha   90.00
_cell.angle_beta   90.00
_cell.angle_gamma   90.00
#
_symmetry.space_group_name_H-M   'P 1'
#
loop_
_entity.id
_entity.type
_entity.pdbx_description
1 polymer ?
#
loop_
_entity_poly.entity_id
_entity_poly.type
_entity_poly.pdbx_seq_one_letter_code
_entity_poly.pdbx_strand_id
1 'polypeptide(L)'
;MAGRAHVDDSVIERRLRPIYEWLDTGNNKKAVQEADKVLRKQSTLHCARVLKGLALLRMSRREECENLISAVIKEGPTDEATLQALTICFREMHQPDQICKVYEMAVKTEPSNEELLSHLFMAYVRVGDYKNQQHTAMKLYKLKPKNPYYFWAVMSHVMQVYVHHCLPVGVF
;
A
#
# COMPACT_ATOMS: atom_id res chain seq x y z
N MET A 1 -21.44 6.84 -17.81
CA MET A 1 -19.98 7.06 -17.65
C MET A 1 -19.23 5.89 -17.01
N ALA A 2 -19.90 4.95 -16.32
CA ALA A 2 -19.25 3.78 -15.68
C ALA A 2 -18.55 2.80 -16.66
N GLY A 3 -19.00 2.70 -17.92
CA GLY A 3 -18.43 1.77 -18.90
C GLY A 3 -17.06 2.18 -19.49
N ARG A 4 -16.62 3.44 -19.34
CA ARG A 4 -15.27 3.85 -19.79
C ARG A 4 -14.21 3.58 -18.72
N ALA A 5 -14.50 3.87 -17.45
CA ALA A 5 -13.59 3.61 -16.34
C ALA A 5 -13.25 2.11 -16.20
N HIS A 6 -14.26 1.23 -16.28
CA HIS A 6 -14.04 -0.22 -16.20
C HIS A 6 -13.26 -0.79 -17.40
N VAL A 7 -13.38 -0.18 -18.58
CA VAL A 7 -12.63 -0.59 -19.78
C VAL A 7 -11.19 -0.09 -19.68
N ASP A 8 -10.97 1.14 -19.21
CA ASP A 8 -9.63 1.68 -18.96
C ASP A 8 -8.88 0.86 -17.90
N ASP A 9 -9.53 0.47 -16.80
CA ASP A 9 -8.92 -0.40 -15.77
C ASP A 9 -8.52 -1.77 -16.34
N SER A 10 -9.39 -2.43 -17.11
CA SER A 10 -9.07 -3.73 -17.73
C SER A 10 -7.92 -3.65 -18.75
N VAL A 11 -7.81 -2.53 -19.47
CA VAL A 11 -6.72 -2.29 -20.43
C VAL A 11 -5.41 -2.00 -19.68
N ILE A 12 -5.46 -1.25 -18.58
CA ILE A 12 -4.31 -0.99 -17.72
C ILE A 12 -3.83 -2.29 -17.08
N GLU A 13 -4.73 -3.10 -16.52
CA GLU A 13 -4.40 -4.40 -15.93
C GLU A 13 -3.72 -5.32 -16.94
N ARG A 14 -4.24 -5.41 -18.17
CA ARG A 14 -3.63 -6.19 -19.25
C ARG A 14 -2.23 -5.69 -19.62
N ARG A 15 -1.97 -4.39 -19.52
CA ARG A 15 -0.65 -3.79 -19.78
C ARG A 15 0.34 -4.01 -18.64
N LEU A 16 -0.14 -4.10 -17.40
CA LEU A 16 0.70 -4.34 -16.21
C LEU A 16 1.03 -5.82 -16.03
N ARG A 17 0.17 -6.73 -16.49
CA ARG A 17 0.36 -8.19 -16.36
C ARG A 17 1.75 -8.70 -16.77
N PRO A 18 2.34 -8.30 -17.91
CA PRO A 18 3.69 -8.74 -18.26
C PRO A 18 4.76 -8.29 -17.25
N ILE A 19 4.58 -7.13 -16.62
CA ILE A 19 5.51 -6.63 -15.60
C ILE A 19 5.46 -7.53 -14.37
N TYR A 20 4.25 -7.89 -13.91
CA TYR A 20 4.07 -8.84 -12.80
C TYR A 20 4.65 -10.22 -13.12
N GLU A 21 4.39 -10.77 -14.31
CA GLU A 21 4.92 -12.07 -14.72
C GLU A 21 6.47 -12.09 -14.72
N TRP A 22 7.13 -11.01 -15.17
CA TRP A 22 8.59 -10.91 -15.10
C TRP A 22 9.13 -10.71 -13.69
N LEU A 23 8.40 -9.99 -12.83
CA LEU A 23 8.74 -9.84 -11.41
C LEU A 23 8.62 -11.18 -10.67
N ASP A 24 7.58 -11.96 -10.93
CA ASP A 24 7.32 -13.25 -10.29
C ASP A 24 8.33 -14.32 -10.73
N THR A 25 8.76 -14.28 -11.99
CA THR A 25 9.84 -15.14 -12.50
C THR A 25 11.24 -14.67 -12.07
N GLY A 26 11.36 -13.56 -11.35
CA GLY A 26 12.62 -12.99 -10.88
C GLY A 26 13.46 -12.32 -11.98
N ASN A 27 12.96 -12.22 -13.22
CA ASN A 27 13.66 -11.56 -14.31
C ASN A 27 13.46 -10.04 -14.26
N ASN A 28 14.09 -9.41 -13.27
CA ASN A 28 13.94 -7.98 -13.00
C ASN A 28 14.37 -7.09 -14.18
N LYS A 29 15.35 -7.52 -14.99
CA LYS A 29 15.78 -6.77 -16.19
C LYS A 29 14.64 -6.66 -17.22
N LYS A 30 13.93 -7.76 -17.48
CA LYS A 30 12.78 -7.74 -18.39
C LYS A 30 11.60 -6.99 -17.79
N ALA A 31 11.37 -7.10 -16.48
CA ALA A 31 10.35 -6.31 -15.79
C ALA A 31 10.55 -4.79 -15.99
N VAL A 32 11.79 -4.30 -15.85
CA VAL A 32 12.13 -2.89 -16.14
C VAL A 32 11.84 -2.53 -17.60
N GLN A 33 12.22 -3.39 -18.55
CA GLN A 33 11.96 -3.15 -19.98
C GLN A 33 10.47 -3.08 -20.31
N GLU A 34 9.65 -3.98 -19.76
CA GLU A 34 8.20 -3.94 -19.95
C GLU A 34 7.57 -2.71 -19.27
N ALA A 35 8.04 -2.36 -18.07
CA ALA A 35 7.59 -1.13 -17.40
C ALA A 35 7.94 0.12 -18.23
N ASP A 36 9.14 0.21 -18.80
CA ASP A 36 9.52 1.32 -19.68
C ASP A 36 8.66 1.39 -20.95
N LYS A 37 8.27 0.25 -21.54
CA LYS A 37 7.35 0.22 -22.68
C LYS A 37 5.97 0.77 -22.31
N VAL A 38 5.46 0.43 -21.13
CA VAL A 38 4.19 0.95 -20.62
C VAL A 38 4.29 2.45 -20.37
N LEU A 39 5.35 2.90 -19.72
CA LEU A 39 5.57 4.31 -19.39
C LEU A 39 5.80 5.20 -20.63
N ARG A 40 6.36 4.67 -21.72
CA ARG A 40 6.42 5.39 -23.01
C ARG A 40 5.04 5.68 -23.60
N LYS A 41 4.07 4.80 -23.39
CA LYS A 41 2.69 4.98 -23.86
C LYS A 41 1.86 5.80 -22.88
N GLN A 42 2.13 5.66 -21.59
CA GLN A 42 1.37 6.27 -20.51
C GLN A 42 2.30 6.62 -19.36
N SER A 43 2.95 7.79 -19.46
CA SER A 43 3.95 8.26 -18.50
C SER A 43 3.38 8.53 -17.11
N THR A 44 2.07 8.81 -17.03
CA THR A 44 1.37 9.13 -15.79
C THR A 44 0.97 7.91 -14.98
N LEU A 45 1.15 6.67 -15.48
CA LEU A 45 0.71 5.48 -14.76
C LEU A 45 1.60 5.22 -13.53
N HIS A 46 1.10 5.57 -12.35
CA HIS A 46 1.82 5.41 -11.07
C HIS A 46 2.24 3.96 -10.82
N CYS A 47 1.31 3.01 -10.97
CA CYS A 47 1.57 1.58 -10.72
C CYS A 47 2.78 1.06 -11.52
N ALA A 48 2.88 1.37 -12.82
CA ALA A 48 4.03 0.97 -13.63
C ALA A 48 5.36 1.59 -13.16
N ARG A 49 5.35 2.83 -12.67
CA ARG A 49 6.54 3.48 -12.08
C ARG A 49 6.98 2.77 -10.80
N VAL A 50 6.03 2.38 -9.96
CA VAL A 50 6.31 1.65 -8.71
C VAL A 50 6.82 0.24 -9.00
N LEU A 51 6.21 -0.49 -9.94
CA LEU A 51 6.68 -1.81 -10.36
C LEU A 51 8.08 -1.77 -10.99
N LYS A 52 8.40 -0.71 -11.73
CA LYS A 52 9.78 -0.44 -12.17
C LYS A 52 10.70 -0.25 -10.97
N GLY A 53 10.29 0.55 -9.98
CA GLY A 53 11.00 0.72 -8.72
C GLY A 53 11.27 -0.61 -8.02
N LEU A 54 10.27 -1.48 -7.92
CA LEU A 54 10.40 -2.82 -7.33
C LEU A 54 11.45 -3.67 -8.06
N ALA A 55 11.40 -3.69 -9.39
CA ALA A 55 12.39 -4.40 -10.20
C ALA A 55 13.81 -3.86 -9.97
N LEU A 56 13.97 -2.54 -9.88
CA LEU A 56 15.24 -1.88 -9.58
C LEU A 56 15.75 -2.22 -8.17
N LEU A 57 14.87 -2.26 -7.18
CA LEU A 57 15.21 -2.65 -5.80
C LEU A 57 15.77 -4.07 -5.76
N ARG A 58 15.12 -5.02 -6.45
CA ARG A 58 15.59 -6.41 -6.57
C ARG A 58 16.86 -6.57 -7.40
N MET A 59 17.26 -5.54 -8.15
CA MET A 59 18.56 -5.45 -8.84
C MET A 59 19.62 -4.71 -8.00
N SER A 60 19.39 -4.48 -6.71
CA SER A 60 20.25 -3.73 -5.80
C SER A 60 20.41 -2.24 -6.15
N ARG A 61 19.53 -1.68 -6.98
CA ARG A 61 19.52 -0.26 -7.36
C ARG A 61 18.54 0.52 -6.46
N ARG A 62 18.85 0.55 -5.16
CA ARG A 62 17.97 1.10 -4.12
C ARG A 62 17.67 2.59 -4.30
N GLU A 63 18.69 3.40 -4.56
CA GLU A 63 18.52 4.86 -4.69
C GLU A 63 17.55 5.25 -5.81
N GLU A 64 17.63 4.57 -6.96
CA GLU A 64 16.71 4.81 -8.08
C GLU A 64 15.29 4.40 -7.75
N CYS A 65 15.11 3.31 -7.00
CA CYS A 65 13.81 2.88 -6.50
C CYS A 65 13.21 3.93 -5.54
N GLU A 66 13.98 4.41 -4.56
CA GLU A 66 13.52 5.42 -3.60
C GLU A 66 13.15 6.75 -4.28
N ASN A 67 13.94 7.17 -5.28
CA ASN A 67 13.63 8.36 -6.09
C ASN A 67 12.33 8.20 -6.87
N LEU A 68 12.10 7.05 -7.50
CA LEU A 68 10.85 6.76 -8.22
C LEU A 68 9.64 6.71 -7.28
N ILE A 69 9.76 5.99 -6.16
CA ILE A 69 8.68 5.82 -5.19
C ILE A 69 8.32 7.16 -4.54
N SER A 70 9.32 7.96 -4.14
CA SER A 70 9.08 9.27 -3.54
C SER A 70 8.39 10.24 -4.50
N ALA A 71 8.72 10.21 -5.79
CA ALA A 71 8.02 10.98 -6.82
C ALA A 71 6.54 10.57 -6.92
N VAL A 72 6.27 9.26 -6.96
CA VAL A 72 4.89 8.73 -7.00
C VAL A 72 4.10 9.12 -5.74
N ILE A 73 4.69 9.02 -4.56
CA ILE A 73 3.99 9.36 -3.30
C ILE A 73 3.60 10.85 -3.26
N LYS A 74 4.44 11.74 -3.78
CA LYS A 74 4.15 13.18 -3.87
C LYS A 74 2.94 13.47 -4.76
N GLU A 75 2.66 12.62 -5.74
CA GLU A 75 1.47 12.72 -6.61
C GLU A 75 0.19 12.23 -5.93
N GLY A 76 0.29 11.59 -4.75
CA GLY A 76 -0.85 11.23 -3.91
C GLY A 76 -1.78 10.15 -4.50
N PRO A 77 -1.27 8.97 -4.88
CA PRO A 77 -2.09 7.92 -5.48
C PRO A 77 -3.14 7.40 -4.49
N THR A 78 -4.37 7.21 -4.97
CA THR A 78 -5.45 6.55 -4.23
C THR A 78 -5.87 5.22 -4.87
N ASP A 79 -5.37 4.90 -6.06
CA ASP A 79 -5.71 3.67 -6.76
C ASP A 79 -5.07 2.44 -6.11
N GLU A 80 -5.87 1.38 -5.98
CA GLU A 80 -5.49 0.16 -5.27
C GLU A 80 -4.23 -0.47 -5.86
N ALA A 81 -4.13 -0.58 -7.19
CA ALA A 81 -3.00 -1.20 -7.87
C ALA A 81 -1.67 -0.52 -7.52
N THR A 82 -1.63 0.81 -7.46
CA THR A 82 -0.44 1.56 -7.05
C THR A 82 -0.15 1.39 -5.56
N LEU A 83 -1.17 1.47 -4.69
CA LEU A 83 -1.00 1.31 -3.25
C LEU A 83 -0.50 -0.10 -2.87
N GLN A 84 -0.98 -1.14 -3.55
CA GLN A 84 -0.48 -2.51 -3.39
C GLN A 84 0.98 -2.63 -3.84
N ALA A 85 1.32 -2.08 -5.02
CA ALA A 85 2.71 -2.07 -5.49
C ALA A 85 3.65 -1.34 -4.50
N LEU A 86 3.22 -0.19 -3.96
CA LEU A 86 3.97 0.56 -2.93
C LEU A 86 4.14 -0.27 -1.66
N THR A 87 3.09 -0.96 -1.23
CA THR A 87 3.10 -1.86 -0.07
C THR A 87 4.15 -2.96 -0.25
N ILE A 88 4.24 -3.57 -1.43
CA ILE A 88 5.24 -4.59 -1.73
C ILE A 88 6.65 -3.99 -1.67
N CYS A 89 6.88 -2.85 -2.33
CA CYS A 89 8.18 -2.17 -2.29
C CYS A 89 8.63 -1.85 -0.86
N PHE A 90 7.77 -1.24 -0.05
CA PHE A 90 8.11 -0.89 1.33
C PHE A 90 8.37 -2.10 2.22
N ARG A 91 7.69 -3.24 1.98
CA ARG A 91 8.00 -4.50 2.66
C ARG A 91 9.39 -5.01 2.30
N GLU A 92 9.77 -4.97 1.02
CA GLU A 92 11.12 -5.38 0.59
C GLU A 92 12.21 -4.41 1.06
N MET A 93 11.88 -3.14 1.27
CA MET A 93 12.79 -2.16 1.88
C MET A 93 12.86 -2.23 3.41
N HIS A 94 12.07 -3.11 4.05
CA HIS A 94 11.93 -3.20 5.51
C HIS A 94 11.47 -1.88 6.16
N GLN A 95 10.56 -1.15 5.51
CA GLN A 95 10.02 0.12 5.97
C GLN A 95 8.49 0.06 6.13
N PRO A 96 7.96 -0.76 7.05
CA PRO A 96 6.51 -0.92 7.22
C PRO A 96 5.80 0.37 7.68
N ASP A 97 6.50 1.29 8.35
CA ASP A 97 5.93 2.58 8.78
C ASP A 97 5.52 3.48 7.61
N GLN A 98 6.22 3.38 6.47
CA GLN A 98 5.89 4.15 5.29
C GLN A 98 4.57 3.69 4.66
N ILE A 99 4.23 2.40 4.82
CA ILE A 99 2.96 1.84 4.36
C ILE A 99 1.80 2.55 5.07
N CYS A 100 1.91 2.76 6.39
CA CYS A 100 0.92 3.51 7.17
C CYS A 100 0.74 4.93 6.61
N LYS A 101 1.83 5.65 6.37
CA LYS A 101 1.79 7.03 5.84
C LYS A 101 1.11 7.12 4.48
N VAL A 102 1.41 6.20 3.57
CA VAL A 102 0.80 6.17 2.24
C VAL A 102 -0.70 5.93 2.33
N TYR A 103 -1.15 4.97 3.14
CA TYR A 103 -2.59 4.74 3.33
C TYR A 103 -3.28 5.87 4.11
N GLU A 104 -2.60 6.52 5.06
CA GLU A 104 -3.13 7.72 5.73
C GLU A 104 -3.38 8.85 4.73
N MET A 105 -2.47 9.06 3.78
CA MET A 105 -2.67 10.03 2.70
C MET A 105 -3.85 9.64 1.81
N ALA A 106 -3.94 8.38 1.40
CA ALA A 106 -5.04 7.91 0.55
C ALA A 106 -6.41 8.03 1.25
N VAL A 107 -6.50 7.67 2.54
CA VAL A 107 -7.72 7.82 3.36
C VAL A 107 -8.08 9.29 3.60
N LYS A 108 -7.10 10.21 3.66
CA LYS A 108 -7.41 11.65 3.74
C LYS A 108 -8.09 12.15 2.47
N THR A 109 -7.70 11.64 1.30
CA THR A 109 -8.32 11.96 0.01
C THR A 109 -9.69 11.31 -0.12
N GLU A 110 -9.82 10.05 0.29
CA GLU A 110 -11.06 9.26 0.18
C GLU A 110 -11.48 8.68 1.55
N PRO A 111 -12.01 9.51 2.46
CA PRO A 111 -12.28 9.10 3.86
C PRO A 111 -13.43 8.10 4.00
N SER A 112 -14.25 7.94 2.97
CA SER A 112 -15.39 7.01 2.94
C SER A 112 -15.10 5.71 2.20
N ASN A 113 -13.86 5.48 1.77
CA ASN A 113 -13.45 4.25 1.09
C ASN A 113 -13.14 3.16 2.13
N GLU A 114 -13.99 2.13 2.17
CA GLU A 114 -13.89 1.00 3.11
C GLU A 114 -12.61 0.18 2.91
N GLU A 115 -12.17 0.01 1.67
CA GLU A 115 -10.99 -0.79 1.33
C GLU A 115 -9.70 -0.09 1.79
N LEU A 116 -9.57 1.22 1.53
CA LEU A 116 -8.44 2.02 2.01
C LEU A 116 -8.35 2.03 3.54
N LEU A 117 -9.48 2.18 4.23
CA LEU A 117 -9.53 2.11 5.69
C LEU A 117 -9.17 0.71 6.21
N SER A 118 -9.59 -0.35 5.51
CA SER A 118 -9.25 -1.73 5.87
C SER A 118 -7.76 -2.01 5.69
N HIS A 119 -7.15 -1.52 4.60
CA HIS A 119 -5.71 -1.61 4.39
C HIS A 119 -4.91 -0.78 5.39
N LEU A 120 -5.38 0.42 5.73
CA LEU A 120 -4.77 1.25 6.77
C LEU A 120 -4.80 0.55 8.14
N PHE A 121 -5.93 -0.06 8.51
CA PHE A 121 -6.03 -0.87 9.72
C PHE A 121 -5.00 -2.01 9.72
N MET A 122 -4.88 -2.75 8.61
CA MET A 122 -3.91 -3.82 8.47
C MET A 122 -2.46 -3.33 8.49
N ALA A 123 -2.19 -2.13 7.98
CA ALA A 123 -0.88 -1.49 8.09
C ALA A 123 -0.53 -1.23 9.57
N TYR A 124 -1.46 -0.65 10.35
CA TYR A 124 -1.27 -0.44 11.79
C TYR A 124 -1.09 -1.74 12.58
N VAL A 125 -1.81 -2.80 12.22
CA VAL A 125 -1.60 -4.14 12.81
C VAL A 125 -0.15 -4.59 12.65
N ARG A 126 0.43 -4.40 11.45
CA ARG A 126 1.80 -4.87 11.16
C ARG A 126 2.87 -4.09 11.90
N VAL A 127 2.68 -2.79 12.14
CA VAL A 127 3.62 -1.96 12.91
C VAL A 127 3.35 -2.00 14.41
N GLY A 128 2.29 -2.66 14.87
CA GLY A 128 1.92 -2.72 16.28
C GLY A 128 1.37 -1.40 16.83
N ASP A 129 0.90 -0.50 15.97
CA ASP A 129 0.28 0.76 16.41
C ASP A 129 -1.18 0.52 16.80
N TYR A 130 -1.37 -0.08 17.97
CA TYR A 130 -2.67 -0.49 18.45
C TYR A 130 -3.61 0.69 18.72
N LYS A 131 -3.06 1.89 18.99
CA LYS A 131 -3.84 3.11 19.21
C LYS A 131 -4.51 3.58 17.93
N ASN A 132 -3.74 3.71 16.85
CA ASN A 132 -4.28 4.11 15.56
C ASN A 132 -5.09 2.98 14.91
N GLN A 133 -4.75 1.72 15.20
CA GLN A 133 -5.56 0.55 14.85
C GLN A 133 -7.00 0.67 15.41
N GLN A 134 -7.15 0.97 16.72
CA GLN A 134 -8.47 1.15 17.34
C GLN A 134 -9.26 2.30 16.69
N HIS A 135 -8.61 3.45 16.47
CA HIS A 135 -9.25 4.61 15.84
C HIS A 135 -9.76 4.28 14.44
N THR A 136 -8.97 3.55 13.65
CA THR A 136 -9.31 3.16 12.28
C THR A 136 -10.46 2.14 12.27
N ALA A 137 -10.44 1.15 13.17
CA ALA A 137 -11.54 0.19 13.32
C ALA A 137 -12.86 0.87 13.71
N MET A 138 -12.82 1.86 14.62
CA MET A 138 -14.01 2.64 14.98
C MET A 138 -14.53 3.50 13.83
N LYS A 139 -13.63 4.06 12.99
CA LYS A 139 -14.03 4.76 11.76
C LYS A 139 -14.71 3.81 10.77
N LEU A 140 -14.14 2.62 10.55
CA LEU A 140 -14.74 1.58 9.72
C LEU A 140 -16.13 1.16 10.21
N TYR A 141 -16.27 0.92 11.52
CA TYR A 141 -17.55 0.54 12.11
C TYR A 141 -18.61 1.66 11.97
N LYS A 142 -18.23 2.93 12.13
CA LYS A 142 -19.12 4.07 11.91
C LYS A 142 -19.54 4.21 10.44
N LEU A 143 -18.61 3.96 9.51
CA LEU A 143 -18.87 4.03 8.07
C LEU A 143 -19.78 2.88 7.61
N LYS A 144 -19.47 1.65 8.04
CA LYS A 144 -20.25 0.44 7.77
C LYS A 144 -20.32 -0.41 9.03
N PRO A 145 -21.46 -0.41 9.74
CA PRO A 145 -21.62 -1.18 10.97
C PRO A 145 -21.63 -2.69 10.68
N LYS A 146 -20.44 -3.29 10.65
CA LYS A 146 -20.24 -4.75 10.51
C LYS A 146 -19.62 -5.30 11.78
N ASN A 147 -20.09 -6.46 12.23
CA ASN A 147 -19.57 -7.14 13.42
C ASN A 147 -18.04 -7.30 13.45
N PRO A 148 -17.36 -7.68 12.33
CA PRO A 148 -15.90 -7.79 12.32
C PRO A 148 -15.17 -6.49 12.70
N TYR A 149 -15.64 -5.31 12.27
CA TYR A 149 -14.99 -4.03 12.57
C TYR A 149 -15.13 -3.64 14.05
N TYR A 150 -16.25 -4.02 14.67
CA TYR A 150 -16.40 -3.85 16.11
C TYR A 150 -15.41 -4.75 16.88
N PHE A 151 -15.29 -6.03 16.50
CA PHE A 151 -14.31 -6.93 17.11
C PHE A 151 -12.87 -6.46 16.90
N TRP A 152 -12.56 -5.87 15.74
CA TRP A 152 -11.27 -5.25 15.50
C TRP A 152 -10.97 -4.14 16.51
N ALA A 153 -11.92 -3.24 16.78
CA ALA A 153 -11.74 -2.18 17.77
C ALA A 153 -11.55 -2.73 19.20
N VAL A 154 -12.32 -3.75 19.58
CA VAL A 154 -12.19 -4.42 20.89
C VAL A 154 -10.82 -5.08 21.01
N MET A 155 -10.39 -5.83 19.99
CA MET A 155 -9.09 -6.51 19.99
C MET A 155 -7.93 -5.50 20.05
N SER A 156 -8.00 -4.39 19.31
CA SER A 156 -7.02 -3.30 19.41
C SER A 156 -6.91 -2.73 20.82
N HIS A 157 -8.01 -2.63 21.54
CA HIS A 157 -8.00 -2.16 22.93
C HIS A 157 -7.35 -3.19 23.87
N VAL A 158 -7.70 -4.48 23.71
CA VAL A 158 -7.07 -5.58 24.46
C VAL A 158 -5.57 -5.60 24.24
N MET A 159 -5.09 -5.44 23.00
CA MET A 159 -3.66 -5.42 22.68
C MET A 159 -2.92 -4.23 23.31
N GLN A 160 -3.54 -3.04 23.36
CA GLN A 160 -2.96 -1.88 24.06
C GLN A 160 -2.75 -2.17 25.54
N VAL A 161 -3.77 -2.71 26.20
CA VAL A 161 -3.72 -3.05 27.63
C VAL A 161 -2.68 -4.14 27.89
N TYR A 162 -2.64 -5.19 27.06
CA TYR A 162 -1.67 -6.27 27.18
C TYR A 162 -0.22 -5.78 27.07
N VAL A 163 0.08 -4.95 26.07
CA VAL A 163 1.42 -4.38 25.86
C VAL A 163 1.84 -3.51 27.03
N HIS A 164 0.93 -2.67 27.55
CA HIS A 164 1.21 -1.81 28.70
C HIS A 164 1.47 -2.60 30.00
N HIS A 165 0.80 -3.74 30.19
CA HIS A 165 0.95 -4.56 31.40
C HIS A 165 2.11 -5.57 31.33
N CYS A 166 2.44 -6.11 30.16
CA CYS A 166 3.47 -7.14 30.01
C CYS A 166 4.85 -6.61 29.62
N LEU A 167 4.94 -5.40 29.06
CA LEU A 167 6.21 -4.70 28.81
C LEU A 167 6.29 -3.49 29.75
N PRO A 168 6.67 -3.68 31.03
CA PRO A 168 6.87 -2.54 31.91
C PRO A 168 7.93 -1.64 31.28
N VAL A 169 7.54 -0.38 31.09
CA VAL A 169 8.38 0.72 30.62
C VAL A 169 9.60 0.83 31.53
N GLY A 170 10.70 0.14 31.21
CA GLY A 170 11.81 0.02 32.15
C GLY A 170 12.96 -0.93 31.79
N VAL A 171 13.20 -1.20 30.51
CA VAL A 171 14.51 -1.75 30.09
C VAL A 171 15.13 -0.80 29.08
N PHE A 172 15.74 0.26 29.61
CA PHE A 172 16.81 1.03 28.98
C PHE A 172 18.07 0.80 29.80
#